data_AF-A0A3G2R965-F1
#
_entry.id   AF-A0A3G2R965-F1
#
_cell.length_a   1.000
_cell.length_b   1.000
_cell.length_c   1.000
_cell.angle_alpha   90.00
_cell.angle_beta   90.00
_cell.angle_gamma   90.00
#
_symmetry.space_group_name_H-M   'P 1'
#
loop_
_entity.id
_entity.type
_entity.pdbx_description
1 polymer ?
#
loop_
_entity_poly.entity_id
_entity_poly.type
_entity_poly.pdbx_seq_one_letter_code
_entity_poly.pdbx_strand_id
1 'polypeptide(L)'
;MTNKVEDYKWSSDRYYRNNKTDFVDIDFILNMISNDRKIAINKYKEFMKDEETGDYENIEVIGEGPTVKKDEKILTFTKTLEEILIETGASKVDIELIKSGSRKRSLTPYKIEYIKKAIENGYLPKEIAEHINSTTPAIINIKERYKF
;
A
#
# COMPACT_ATOMS: atom_id res chain seq x y z
N MET A 1 -14.18 22.74 25.00
CA MET A 1 -13.56 22.83 23.66
C MET A 1 -12.16 23.39 23.85
N THR A 2 -11.12 22.74 23.32
CA THR A 2 -9.77 23.30 23.27
C THR A 2 -9.69 24.25 22.08
N ASN A 3 -9.36 25.52 22.33
CA ASN A 3 -9.33 26.55 21.30
C ASN A 3 -7.94 26.73 20.70
N LYS A 4 -6.89 26.32 21.41
CA LYS A 4 -5.50 26.36 20.96
C LYS A 4 -4.82 25.01 21.13
N VAL A 5 -3.80 24.76 20.30
CA VAL A 5 -2.99 23.53 20.35
C VAL A 5 -2.31 23.34 21.72
N GLU A 6 -1.94 24.44 22.37
CA GLU A 6 -1.29 24.44 23.70
C GLU A 6 -2.21 23.95 24.83
N ASP A 7 -3.53 24.08 24.67
CA ASP A 7 -4.51 23.63 25.67
C ASP A 7 -4.78 22.12 25.56
N TYR A 8 -4.35 21.48 24.48
CA TYR A 8 -4.60 20.07 24.23
C TYR A 8 -3.61 19.20 25.01
N LYS A 9 -4.08 18.58 26.10
CA LYS A 9 -3.24 17.81 27.04
C LYS A 9 -2.42 16.69 26.42
N TRP A 10 -2.89 16.12 25.31
CA TRP A 10 -2.25 15.00 24.62
C TRP A 10 -1.43 15.45 23.40
N SER A 11 -1.25 16.76 23.20
CA SER A 11 -0.38 17.27 22.14
C SER A 11 1.09 17.13 22.53
N SER A 12 1.92 16.94 21.51
CA SER A 12 3.37 17.01 21.65
C SER A 12 3.89 18.46 21.71
N ASP A 13 3.05 19.47 21.45
CA ASP A 13 3.41 20.89 21.38
C ASP A 13 4.14 21.40 22.64
N ARG A 14 3.71 20.94 23.83
CA ARG A 14 4.36 21.29 25.10
C ARG A 14 5.84 20.91 25.17
N TYR A 15 6.26 19.86 24.46
CA TYR A 15 7.66 19.40 24.46
C TYR A 15 8.52 20.30 23.58
N TYR A 16 7.98 20.75 22.44
CA TYR A 16 8.63 21.72 21.57
C TYR A 16 8.78 23.10 22.23
N ARG A 17 7.72 23.60 22.90
CA ARG A 17 7.75 24.94 23.55
C ARG A 17 8.72 25.03 24.73
N ASN A 18 8.91 23.91 25.44
CA ASN A 18 9.72 23.83 26.66
C ASN A 18 11.10 23.20 26.43
N ASN A 19 11.44 22.85 25.18
CA ASN A 19 12.70 22.19 24.83
C ASN A 19 12.95 20.89 25.62
N LYS A 20 11.94 20.01 25.68
CA LYS A 20 12.03 18.72 26.39
C LYS A 20 11.99 17.56 25.41
N THR A 21 12.91 16.61 25.54
CA THR A 21 13.05 15.43 24.68
C THR A 21 12.38 14.16 25.26
N ASP A 22 11.66 14.28 26.38
CA ASP A 22 11.19 13.12 27.17
C ASP A 22 10.18 12.22 26.45
N PHE A 23 9.43 12.76 25.48
CA PHE A 23 8.31 12.04 24.83
C PHE A 23 8.46 11.95 23.31
N VAL A 24 9.11 12.92 22.68
CA VAL A 24 9.33 13.00 21.24
C VAL A 24 10.71 13.55 20.96
N ASP A 25 11.30 13.13 19.84
CA ASP A 25 12.53 13.72 19.33
C ASP A 25 12.22 15.11 18.75
N ILE A 26 12.39 16.13 19.59
CA ILE A 26 12.21 17.53 19.20
C ILE A 26 13.39 18.06 18.39
N ASP A 27 14.56 17.40 18.43
CA ASP A 27 15.78 17.90 17.81
C ASP A 27 15.67 17.84 16.29
N PHE A 28 15.14 16.74 15.77
CA PHE A 28 14.95 16.58 14.32
C PHE A 28 14.18 17.76 13.70
N ILE A 29 13.01 18.09 14.25
CA ILE A 29 12.16 19.15 13.70
C ILE A 29 12.73 20.54 14.00
N LEU A 30 13.21 20.80 15.23
CA LEU A 30 13.73 22.12 15.58
C LEU A 30 15.00 22.46 14.78
N ASN A 31 15.87 21.48 14.52
CA ASN A 31 17.05 21.67 13.67
C ASN A 31 16.68 21.95 12.21
N MET A 32 15.56 21.43 11.71
CA MET A 32 15.06 21.75 10.37
C MET A 32 14.61 23.21 10.24
N ILE A 33 14.12 23.81 11.34
CA ILE A 33 13.71 25.23 11.39
C ILE A 33 14.94 26.15 11.51
N SER A 34 15.87 25.83 12.40
CA SER A 34 17.12 26.57 12.60
C SER A 34 18.12 25.78 13.45
N ASN A 35 19.42 25.99 13.19
CA ASN A 35 20.49 25.44 14.03
C ASN A 35 20.59 26.13 15.41
N ASP A 36 20.07 27.36 15.56
CA ASP A 36 20.01 28.03 16.86
C ASP A 36 18.72 27.65 17.57
N ARG A 37 18.86 27.01 18.74
CA ARG A 37 17.74 26.48 19.52
C ARG A 37 16.73 27.55 19.93
N LYS A 38 17.20 28.75 20.31
CA LYS A 38 16.29 29.83 20.74
C LYS A 38 15.47 30.34 19.57
N ILE A 39 16.12 30.48 18.41
CA ILE A 39 15.47 30.92 17.18
C ILE A 39 14.45 29.87 16.70
N ALA A 40 14.82 28.59 16.71
CA ALA A 40 13.95 27.48 16.32
C ALA A 40 12.66 27.43 17.16
N ILE A 41 12.78 27.55 18.49
CA ILE A 41 11.61 27.52 19.39
C ILE A 41 10.71 28.74 19.18
N ASN A 42 11.28 29.92 18.97
CA ASN A 42 10.50 31.13 18.72
C ASN A 42 9.71 31.03 17.41
N LYS A 43 10.35 30.57 16.33
CA LYS A 43 9.69 30.31 15.04
C LYS A 43 8.62 29.23 15.14
N TYR A 44 8.87 28.16 15.87
CA TYR A 44 7.86 27.13 16.13
C TYR A 44 6.61 27.72 16.81
N LYS A 45 6.79 28.57 17.83
CA LYS A 45 5.67 29.24 18.52
C LYS A 45 4.92 30.21 17.62
N GLU A 46 5.60 30.81 16.65
CA GLU A 46 4.99 31.67 15.62
C GLU A 46 4.11 30.84 14.69
N PHE A 47 4.64 29.76 14.09
CA PHE A 47 3.88 28.87 13.22
C PHE A 47 2.65 28.26 13.90
N MET A 48 2.76 27.91 15.19
CA MET A 48 1.64 27.36 15.96
C MET A 48 0.60 28.40 16.41
N LYS A 49 0.83 29.69 16.13
CA LYS A 49 -0.14 30.77 16.37
C LYS A 49 -0.86 31.20 15.10
N ASP A 50 -0.31 30.88 13.92
CA ASP A 50 -0.92 31.25 12.66
C ASP A 50 -2.28 30.56 12.53
N GLU A 51 -3.31 31.33 12.20
CA GLU A 51 -4.64 30.79 11.97
C GLU A 51 -4.66 30.02 10.66
N GLU A 52 -5.03 28.74 10.72
CA GLU A 52 -5.24 27.90 9.54
C GLU A 52 -6.47 28.43 8.78
N THR A 53 -6.19 29.26 7.77
CA THR A 53 -7.19 29.82 6.85
C THR A 53 -7.38 28.97 5.60
N GLY A 54 -6.59 27.90 5.46
CA GLY A 54 -6.67 26.97 4.34
C GLY A 54 -7.83 26.01 4.47
N ASP A 55 -8.62 25.85 3.40
CA ASP A 55 -9.53 24.72 3.25
C ASP A 55 -8.71 23.49 2.82
N TYR A 56 -8.27 22.70 3.80
CA TYR A 56 -7.48 21.48 3.57
C TYR A 56 -8.32 20.26 3.19
N GLU A 57 -9.65 20.35 3.28
CA GLU A 57 -10.54 19.27 2.83
C GLU A 57 -10.80 19.34 1.33
N ASN A 58 -10.76 20.54 0.74
CA ASN A 58 -11.04 20.77 -0.68
C ASN A 58 -9.82 21.25 -1.48
N ILE A 59 -8.63 20.70 -1.21
CA ILE A 59 -7.44 20.98 -2.03
C ILE A 59 -7.43 20.05 -3.25
N GLU A 60 -7.36 20.61 -4.46
CA GLU A 60 -6.99 19.84 -5.66
C GLU A 60 -5.60 19.23 -5.42
N VAL A 61 -5.54 17.91 -5.32
CA VAL A 61 -4.29 17.20 -5.04
C VAL A 61 -3.29 17.50 -6.16
N ILE A 62 -2.28 18.33 -5.87
CA ILE A 62 -1.19 18.61 -6.78
C ILE A 62 -0.18 17.47 -6.65
N GLY A 63 -0.24 16.57 -7.63
CA GLY A 63 0.49 15.30 -7.67
C GLY A 63 -0.49 14.13 -7.71
N GLU A 64 -0.16 13.07 -8.44
CA GLU A 64 -0.74 11.77 -8.09
C GLU A 64 -0.48 11.58 -6.58
N GLY A 65 -1.47 11.15 -5.80
CA GLY A 65 -1.26 10.90 -4.37
C GLY A 65 -0.14 9.87 -4.14
N PRO A 66 -0.07 9.19 -2.99
CA PRO A 66 0.62 7.91 -2.96
C PRO A 66 -0.18 6.89 -3.79
N THR A 67 -0.34 7.12 -5.11
CA THR A 67 -0.08 6.04 -6.03
C THR A 67 1.32 5.60 -5.63
N VAL A 68 1.40 4.45 -4.94
CA VAL A 68 2.59 3.61 -5.05
C VAL A 68 2.94 3.72 -6.51
N LYS A 69 4.06 4.39 -6.84
CA LYS A 69 4.57 4.42 -8.20
C LYS A 69 4.62 2.95 -8.55
N LYS A 70 3.62 2.48 -9.29
CA LYS A 70 3.78 1.31 -10.10
C LYS A 70 4.86 1.83 -11.00
N ASP A 71 6.10 1.46 -10.70
CA ASP A 71 7.09 1.39 -11.74
C ASP A 71 6.32 0.74 -12.88
N GLU A 72 6.00 1.52 -13.91
CA GLU A 72 5.54 0.99 -15.16
C GLU A 72 6.78 0.29 -15.73
N LYS A 73 7.20 -0.79 -15.07
CA LYS A 73 7.72 -1.94 -15.77
C LYS A 73 6.64 -2.19 -16.78
N ILE A 74 6.94 -1.82 -18.01
CA ILE A 74 6.35 -2.38 -19.19
C ILE A 74 6.53 -3.89 -18.97
N LEU A 75 5.56 -4.52 -18.31
CA LEU A 75 5.52 -5.95 -18.09
C LEU A 75 5.24 -6.49 -19.49
N THR A 76 6.31 -6.79 -20.22
CA THR A 76 6.20 -7.53 -21.47
C THR A 76 5.75 -8.94 -21.07
N PHE A 77 4.43 -9.12 -20.93
CA PHE A 77 3.83 -10.43 -20.69
C PHE A 77 4.21 -11.31 -21.87
N THR A 78 5.03 -12.33 -21.62
CA THR A 78 5.42 -13.24 -22.70
C THR A 78 4.26 -14.10 -23.18
N LYS A 79 3.28 -14.34 -22.30
CA LYS A 79 2.09 -15.16 -22.55
C LYS A 79 0.88 -14.58 -21.83
N THR A 80 -0.28 -14.71 -22.45
CA THR A 80 -1.56 -14.32 -21.86
C THR A 80 -2.01 -15.31 -20.77
N LEU A 81 -2.87 -14.88 -19.83
CA LEU A 81 -3.45 -15.77 -18.83
C LEU A 81 -4.17 -16.98 -19.45
N GLU A 82 -4.76 -16.81 -20.63
CA GLU A 82 -5.42 -17.91 -21.35
C GLU A 82 -4.41 -18.95 -21.84
N GLU A 83 -3.32 -18.50 -22.47
CA GLU A 83 -2.25 -19.38 -22.94
C GLU A 83 -1.58 -20.13 -21.79
N ILE A 84 -1.35 -19.44 -20.67
CA ILE A 84 -0.77 -20.05 -19.46
C ILE A 84 -1.69 -21.17 -18.92
N LEU A 85 -3.01 -20.97 -18.96
CA LEU A 85 -3.97 -21.96 -18.51
C LEU A 85 -4.00 -23.19 -19.44
N ILE A 86 -3.94 -22.98 -20.75
CA ILE A 86 -3.86 -24.07 -21.74
C ILE A 86 -2.56 -24.86 -21.58
N GLU A 87 -1.44 -24.18 -21.28
CA GLU A 87 -0.13 -24.79 -21.08
C GLU A 87 -0.05 -25.71 -19.86
N THR A 88 -1.01 -25.66 -18.94
CA THR A 88 -1.09 -26.63 -17.82
C THR A 88 -1.46 -28.05 -18.25
N GLY A 89 -1.88 -28.24 -19.51
CA GLY A 89 -2.29 -29.55 -20.02
C GLY A 89 -3.65 -30.03 -19.49
N ALA A 90 -4.43 -29.14 -18.88
CA ALA A 90 -5.80 -29.42 -18.48
C ALA A 90 -6.70 -29.68 -19.71
N SER A 91 -7.65 -30.61 -19.58
CA SER A 91 -8.65 -30.83 -20.64
C SER A 91 -9.54 -29.59 -20.81
N LYS A 92 -10.18 -29.42 -21.98
CA LYS A 92 -11.10 -28.29 -22.21
C LYS A 92 -12.20 -28.19 -21.14
N VAL A 93 -12.72 -29.33 -20.71
CA VAL A 93 -13.74 -29.43 -19.65
C VAL A 93 -13.17 -28.98 -18.30
N ASP A 94 -11.95 -29.38 -17.98
CA ASP A 94 -11.29 -28.98 -16.73
C ASP A 94 -10.93 -27.50 -16.73
N ILE A 95 -10.55 -26.93 -17.87
CA ILE A 95 -10.31 -25.48 -18.04
C ILE A 95 -11.59 -24.68 -17.74
N GLU A 96 -12.73 -25.08 -18.30
CA GLU A 96 -14.03 -24.45 -18.02
C GLU A 96 -14.42 -24.59 -16.55
N LEU A 97 -14.17 -25.75 -15.94
CA LEU A 97 -14.39 -25.97 -14.51
C LEU A 97 -13.46 -25.10 -13.64
N ILE A 98 -12.22 -24.87 -14.07
CA ILE A 98 -11.29 -23.99 -13.37
C ILE A 98 -11.79 -22.54 -13.46
N LYS A 99 -12.18 -22.08 -14.65
CA LYS A 99 -12.70 -20.73 -14.91
C LYS A 99 -13.99 -20.42 -14.18
N SER A 100 -14.87 -21.42 -14.02
CA SER A 100 -16.11 -21.28 -13.24
C SER A 100 -15.87 -21.27 -11.71
N GLY A 101 -14.64 -21.49 -11.25
CA GLY A 101 -14.28 -21.46 -9.82
C GLY A 101 -14.49 -22.80 -9.10
N SER A 102 -14.58 -23.93 -9.83
CA SER A 102 -14.82 -25.25 -9.25
C SER A 102 -13.76 -25.65 -8.22
N ARG A 103 -14.20 -26.25 -7.11
CA ARG A 103 -13.34 -26.69 -5.99
C ARG A 103 -12.98 -28.18 -6.04
N LYS A 104 -13.18 -28.84 -7.18
CA LYS A 104 -12.84 -30.27 -7.34
C LYS A 104 -11.36 -30.50 -7.05
N ARG A 105 -11.07 -31.50 -6.21
CA ARG A 105 -9.70 -31.83 -5.79
C ARG A 105 -8.79 -32.17 -6.99
N SER A 106 -9.34 -32.83 -8.02
CA SER A 106 -8.63 -33.17 -9.26
C SER A 106 -8.07 -31.96 -10.01
N LEU A 107 -8.66 -30.77 -9.84
CA LEU A 107 -8.24 -29.53 -10.51
C LEU A 107 -7.13 -28.79 -9.75
N THR A 108 -6.84 -29.20 -8.53
CA THR A 108 -5.89 -28.52 -7.64
C THR A 108 -4.47 -28.46 -8.23
N PRO A 109 -3.92 -29.54 -8.82
CA PRO A 109 -2.58 -29.50 -9.43
C PRO A 109 -2.48 -28.48 -10.57
N TYR A 110 -3.45 -28.47 -11.48
CA TYR A 110 -3.50 -27.54 -12.60
C TYR A 110 -3.61 -26.08 -12.13
N LYS A 111 -4.41 -25.81 -11.10
CA LYS A 111 -4.53 -24.46 -10.51
C LYS A 111 -3.22 -23.98 -9.93
N ILE A 112 -2.48 -24.86 -9.23
CA ILE A 112 -1.18 -24.50 -8.65
C ILE A 112 -0.18 -24.14 -9.77
N GLU A 113 -0.10 -24.96 -10.81
CA GLU A 113 0.80 -24.73 -11.93
C GLU A 113 0.45 -23.45 -12.70
N TYR A 114 -0.84 -23.21 -12.95
CA TYR A 114 -1.35 -21.99 -13.56
C TYR A 114 -0.95 -20.74 -12.76
N ILE A 115 -1.23 -20.73 -11.45
CA ILE A 115 -0.93 -19.58 -10.57
C ILE A 115 0.57 -19.32 -10.55
N LYS A 116 1.39 -20.38 -10.48
CA LYS A 116 2.85 -20.27 -10.49
C LYS A 116 3.35 -19.60 -11.79
N LYS A 117 2.95 -20.14 -12.95
CA LYS A 117 3.34 -19.58 -14.26
C LYS A 117 2.82 -18.16 -14.46
N ALA A 118 1.63 -17.84 -13.97
CA ALA A 118 1.06 -16.50 -14.07
C ALA A 118 1.86 -15.48 -13.25
N ILE A 119 2.26 -15.82 -12.02
CA ILE A 119 3.13 -14.96 -11.20
C ILE A 119 4.52 -14.80 -11.84
N GLU A 120 5.09 -15.88 -12.39
CA GLU A 120 6.36 -15.83 -13.13
C GLU A 120 6.28 -14.92 -14.37
N ASN A 121 5.12 -14.84 -15.02
CA ASN A 121 4.86 -13.92 -16.12
C ASN A 121 4.54 -12.48 -15.67
N GLY A 122 4.55 -12.21 -14.36
CA GLY A 122 4.35 -10.87 -13.79
C GLY A 122 2.89 -10.47 -13.53
N TYR A 123 1.94 -11.41 -13.61
CA TYR A 123 0.55 -11.13 -13.28
C TYR A 123 0.35 -10.94 -11.78
N LEU A 124 -0.50 -9.97 -11.43
CA LEU A 124 -0.88 -9.71 -10.05
C LEU A 124 -1.84 -10.79 -9.54
N PRO A 125 -1.79 -11.15 -8.24
CA PRO A 125 -2.74 -12.11 -7.65
C PRO A 125 -4.22 -11.75 -7.85
N LYS A 126 -4.52 -10.45 -8.01
CA LYS A 126 -5.87 -9.95 -8.31
C LYS A 126 -6.32 -10.37 -9.72
N GLU A 127 -5.49 -10.18 -10.73
CA GLU A 127 -5.79 -10.50 -12.13
C GLU A 127 -5.98 -12.01 -12.32
N ILE A 128 -5.13 -12.81 -11.67
CA ILE A 128 -5.23 -14.27 -11.65
C ILE A 128 -6.55 -14.70 -11.02
N ALA A 129 -6.92 -14.11 -9.88
CA ALA A 129 -8.16 -14.44 -9.18
C ALA A 129 -9.40 -14.13 -10.02
N GLU A 130 -9.42 -12.98 -10.71
CA GLU A 130 -10.50 -12.58 -11.62
C GLU A 130 -10.64 -13.55 -12.80
N HIS A 131 -9.54 -14.04 -13.38
CA HIS A 131 -9.58 -14.96 -14.53
C HIS A 131 -10.17 -16.34 -14.20
N ILE A 132 -9.95 -16.86 -12.98
CA ILE A 132 -10.44 -18.18 -12.56
C ILE A 132 -11.62 -18.12 -11.57
N ASN A 133 -12.32 -16.99 -11.50
CA ASN A 133 -13.45 -16.75 -10.61
C ASN A 133 -13.16 -17.18 -9.15
N SER A 134 -12.02 -16.72 -8.64
CA SER A 134 -11.55 -16.97 -7.28
C SER A 134 -11.32 -15.68 -6.51
N THR A 135 -10.91 -15.79 -5.25
CA THR A 135 -10.62 -14.62 -4.41
C THR A 135 -9.12 -14.40 -4.32
N THR A 136 -8.67 -13.14 -4.28
CA THR A 136 -7.25 -12.80 -4.14
C THR A 136 -6.59 -13.47 -2.93
N PRO A 137 -7.22 -13.54 -1.73
CA PRO A 137 -6.67 -14.28 -0.60
C PRO A 137 -6.50 -15.77 -0.86
N ALA A 138 -7.37 -16.40 -1.67
CA ALA A 138 -7.21 -17.82 -2.02
C ALA A 138 -5.93 -18.06 -2.83
N ILE A 139 -5.61 -17.15 -3.76
CA ILE A 139 -4.37 -17.21 -4.55
C ILE A 139 -3.14 -17.04 -3.65
N ILE A 140 -3.18 -16.06 -2.74
CA ILE A 140 -2.09 -15.80 -1.78
C ILE A 140 -1.88 -17.01 -0.86
N ASN A 141 -2.95 -17.59 -0.32
CA ASN A 141 -2.86 -18.78 0.53
C ASN A 141 -2.25 -19.99 -0.21
N ILE A 142 -2.56 -20.16 -1.50
CA ILE A 142 -1.94 -21.20 -2.34
C ILE A 142 -0.45 -20.91 -2.52
N LYS A 143 -0.11 -19.67 -2.85
CA LYS A 143 1.29 -19.22 -3.00
C LYS A 143 2.11 -19.51 -1.74
N GLU A 144 1.62 -19.10 -0.57
CA GLU A 144 2.30 -19.32 0.72
C GLU A 144 2.43 -20.80 1.07
N ARG A 145 1.38 -21.60 0.83
CA ARG A 145 1.37 -23.03 1.14
C ARG A 145 2.41 -23.81 0.32
N TYR A 146 2.61 -23.45 -0.94
CA TYR A 146 3.48 -24.16 -1.88
C TYR A 146 4.80 -23.44 -2.15
N LYS A 147 5.02 -22.26 -1.55
CA LYS A 147 6.28 -21.49 -1.52
C LYS A 147 6.86 -21.17 -2.91
N PHE A 148 6.10 -20.44 -3.72
CA PHE A 148 6.57 -19.85 -4.98
C PHE A 148 6.12 -18.39 -5.09
#